data_AF-A0A2E4Y302-F1
#
_entry.id   AF-A0A2E4Y302-F1
#
_cell.length_a   1.000
_cell.length_b   1.000
_cell.length_c   1.000
_cell.angle_alpha   90.00
_cell.angle_beta   90.00
_cell.angle_gamma   90.00
#
_symmetry.space_group_name_H-M   'P 1'
#
loop_
_entity.id
_entity.type
_entity.pdbx_description
1 polymer ?
#
loop_
_entity_poly.entity_id
_entity_poly.type
_entity_poly.pdbx_seq_one_letter_code
_entity_poly.pdbx_strand_id
1 'polypeptide(L)'
;LAEDSEIVAMRAFGFSKNKIFLPFLIVGVLIGLALYSVNLKIIPNSKTQFKNTVIKLTSKAILRNVKSEQFYAEIPKATIYADKVSKRGTLLENVFIHIRNEEGFDERSILAKKGVLIKTREGLERSPKIRLLLYDGNIAKINRSNKNVAKILFKEYEFPIMSGDIKIGFVTRDGMRSTSEIIGLTKNIKNEIDKLKVGEKRGPGLKKLRRRLLNLEIEYWQRINNSIQCVVFVILGFCLSFGHNRFKKKGFSGPLFLSIIGYYGVFFFLLSIVKKGGIPPSVAILTPSGLALVLCFFLMRRLNWVS
;
A
#
# COMPACT_ATOMS: atom_id res chain seq x y z
N LEU A 1 34.17 -1.68 20.86
CA LEU A 1 34.77 -0.51 20.16
C LEU A 1 34.78 0.78 20.99
N ALA A 2 33.65 1.46 21.19
CA ALA A 2 33.64 2.76 21.90
C ALA A 2 33.78 2.60 23.42
N GLU A 3 33.12 1.57 23.97
CA GLU A 3 33.13 1.25 25.40
C GLU A 3 34.49 0.67 25.83
N ASP A 4 35.06 -0.21 25.01
CA ASP A 4 36.38 -0.83 25.24
C ASP A 4 37.56 0.08 24.87
N SER A 5 37.32 1.36 24.61
CA SER A 5 38.34 2.37 24.25
C SER A 5 39.16 2.09 22.98
N GLU A 6 38.77 1.12 22.14
CA GLU A 6 39.47 0.78 20.89
C GLU A 6 39.49 1.97 19.90
N ILE A 7 38.43 2.77 19.87
CA ILE A 7 38.37 4.00 19.05
C ILE A 7 39.43 5.02 19.51
N VAL A 8 39.67 5.11 20.82
CA VAL A 8 40.69 6.00 21.40
C VAL A 8 42.09 5.46 21.06
N ALA A 9 42.29 4.15 21.13
CA ALA A 9 43.54 3.51 20.71
C ALA A 9 43.83 3.74 19.22
N MET A 10 42.85 3.53 18.32
CA MET A 10 42.99 3.82 16.89
C MET A 10 43.36 5.28 16.64
N ARG A 11 42.76 6.21 17.40
CA ARG A 11 43.10 7.63 17.32
C ARG A 11 44.55 7.90 17.77
N ALA A 12 45.03 7.23 18.82
CA ALA A 12 46.42 7.35 19.27
C ALA A 12 47.43 6.84 18.23
N PHE A 13 47.06 5.87 17.40
CA PHE A 13 47.83 5.41 16.24
C PHE A 13 47.75 6.35 15.01
N GLY A 14 47.13 7.53 15.13
CA GLY A 14 47.06 8.51 14.05
C GLY A 14 45.99 8.21 12.98
N PHE A 15 45.02 7.33 13.26
CA PHE A 15 43.91 7.13 12.33
C PHE A 15 43.03 8.39 12.26
N SER A 16 42.88 8.94 11.05
CA SER A 16 41.93 10.03 10.79
C SER A 16 40.47 9.54 10.92
N LYS A 17 39.56 10.45 11.30
CA LYS A 17 38.12 10.18 11.37
C LYS A 17 37.54 9.54 10.09
N ASN A 18 38.04 9.95 8.93
CA ASN A 18 37.56 9.47 7.63
C ASN A 18 37.95 8.00 7.40
N LYS A 19 39.16 7.59 7.82
CA LYS A 19 39.62 6.19 7.72
C LYS A 19 38.80 5.26 8.60
N ILE A 20 38.41 5.71 9.80
CA ILE A 20 37.55 4.94 10.70
C ILE A 20 36.11 4.89 10.17
N PHE A 21 35.60 5.98 9.57
CA PHE A 21 34.26 6.05 9.01
C PHE A 21 34.04 5.20 7.75
N LEU A 22 35.05 5.14 6.87
CA LEU A 22 34.96 4.49 5.58
C LEU A 22 34.44 3.03 5.62
N PRO A 23 34.95 2.11 6.48
CA PRO A 23 34.43 0.75 6.54
C PRO A 23 32.95 0.68 6.95
N PHE A 24 32.50 1.54 7.87
CA PHE A 24 31.08 1.62 8.24
C PHE A 24 30.22 2.12 7.08
N LEU A 25 30.71 3.08 6.30
CA LEU A 25 30.01 3.57 5.12
C LEU A 25 29.90 2.49 4.04
N ILE A 26 30.97 1.73 3.79
CA ILE A 26 30.96 0.61 2.83
C ILE A 26 29.91 -0.43 3.23
N VAL A 27 29.93 -0.87 4.49
CA VAL A 27 28.94 -1.83 5.01
C VAL A 27 27.53 -1.25 4.92
N GLY A 28 27.33 0.01 5.30
CA GLY A 28 26.03 0.68 5.21
C GLY A 28 25.48 0.77 3.79
N VAL A 29 26.33 1.08 2.81
CA VAL A 29 25.96 1.12 1.38
C VAL A 29 25.64 -0.28 0.86
N LEU A 30 26.41 -1.30 1.23
CA LEU A 30 26.12 -2.70 0.85
C LEU A 30 24.76 -3.15 1.38
N ILE A 31 24.47 -2.88 2.67
CA ILE A 31 23.17 -3.16 3.28
C ILE A 31 22.06 -2.35 2.57
N GLY A 32 22.30 -1.07 2.28
CA GLY A 32 21.37 -0.21 1.56
C GLY A 32 21.01 -0.74 0.17
N LEU A 33 22.00 -1.21 -0.60
CA LEU A 33 21.81 -1.81 -1.92
C LEU A 33 21.05 -3.15 -1.86
N ALA A 34 21.35 -3.99 -0.87
CA ALA A 34 20.60 -5.22 -0.62
C ALA A 34 19.12 -4.89 -0.31
N LEU A 35 18.89 -3.93 0.58
CA LEU A 35 17.54 -3.50 0.94
C LEU A 35 16.81 -2.80 -0.20
N TYR A 36 17.50 -2.10 -1.09
CA TYR A 36 16.93 -1.55 -2.33
C TYR A 36 16.39 -2.66 -3.23
N SER A 37 17.16 -3.72 -3.43
CA SER A 37 16.73 -4.89 -4.20
C SER A 37 15.52 -5.57 -3.55
N VAL A 38 15.52 -5.69 -2.22
CA VAL A 38 14.40 -6.26 -1.45
C VAL A 38 13.14 -5.40 -1.56
N ASN A 39 13.24 -4.08 -1.36
CA ASN A 39 12.09 -3.17 -1.36
C ASN A 39 11.46 -2.98 -2.75
N LEU A 40 12.25 -3.03 -3.83
CA LEU A 40 11.73 -2.83 -5.17
C LEU A 40 11.17 -4.09 -5.83
N LYS A 41 11.78 -5.25 -5.57
CA LYS A 41 11.43 -6.50 -6.26
C LYS A 41 10.79 -7.53 -5.33
N ILE A 42 11.46 -7.87 -4.22
CA ILE A 42 11.09 -9.01 -3.39
C ILE A 42 9.81 -8.73 -2.61
N ILE A 43 9.78 -7.66 -1.81
CA ILE A 43 8.61 -7.30 -0.98
C ILE A 43 7.34 -7.15 -1.82
N PRO A 44 7.33 -6.38 -2.93
CA PRO A 44 6.12 -6.20 -3.74
C PRO A 44 5.68 -7.50 -4.40
N ASN A 45 6.62 -8.33 -4.88
CA ASN A 45 6.30 -9.61 -5.51
C ASN A 45 5.69 -10.59 -4.49
N SER A 46 6.29 -10.70 -3.30
CA SER A 46 5.75 -11.53 -2.21
C SER A 46 4.37 -11.08 -1.77
N LYS A 47 4.13 -9.77 -1.62
CA LYS A 47 2.81 -9.22 -1.30
C LYS A 47 1.78 -9.49 -2.41
N THR A 48 2.18 -9.40 -3.67
CA THR A 48 1.31 -9.70 -4.82
C THR A 48 0.93 -11.18 -4.83
N GLN A 49 1.91 -12.08 -4.62
CA GLN A 49 1.66 -13.52 -4.55
C GLN A 49 0.79 -13.89 -3.36
N PHE A 50 1.05 -13.30 -2.20
CA PHE A 50 0.21 -13.47 -1.01
C PHE A 50 -1.23 -13.05 -1.28
N LYS A 51 -1.44 -11.86 -1.84
CA LYS A 51 -2.76 -11.36 -2.25
C LYS A 51 -3.44 -12.33 -3.21
N ASN A 52 -2.73 -12.81 -4.23
CA ASN A 52 -3.27 -13.74 -5.22
C ASN A 52 -3.67 -15.08 -4.62
N THR A 53 -2.87 -15.61 -3.68
CA THR A 53 -3.17 -16.84 -2.95
C THR A 53 -4.38 -16.67 -2.05
N VAL A 54 -4.45 -15.57 -1.28
CA VAL A 54 -5.61 -15.25 -0.45
C VAL A 54 -6.87 -15.18 -1.30
N ILE A 55 -6.84 -14.43 -2.41
CA ILE A 55 -7.99 -14.35 -3.33
C ILE A 55 -8.36 -15.74 -3.81
N LYS A 56 -7.41 -16.53 -4.36
CA LYS A 56 -7.67 -17.88 -4.88
C LYS A 56 -8.31 -18.80 -3.83
N LEU A 57 -7.84 -18.76 -2.59
CA LEU A 57 -8.36 -19.57 -1.49
C LEU A 57 -9.77 -19.14 -1.08
N THR A 58 -9.99 -17.83 -0.85
CA THR A 58 -11.30 -17.28 -0.51
C THR A 58 -12.33 -17.62 -1.58
N SER A 59 -11.98 -17.50 -2.86
CA SER A 59 -12.90 -17.82 -3.95
C SER A 59 -13.21 -19.30 -4.06
N LYS A 60 -12.22 -20.16 -3.79
CA LYS A 60 -12.45 -21.61 -3.76
C LYS A 60 -13.34 -22.01 -2.57
N ALA A 61 -13.21 -21.31 -1.45
CA ALA A 61 -14.08 -21.49 -0.28
C ALA A 61 -15.52 -21.05 -0.59
N ILE A 62 -15.72 -19.84 -1.14
CA ILE A 62 -17.03 -19.33 -1.57
C ILE A 62 -17.71 -20.32 -2.53
N LEU A 63 -16.99 -20.74 -3.58
CA LEU A 63 -17.53 -21.68 -4.58
C LEU A 63 -17.93 -23.04 -4.03
N ARG A 64 -17.28 -23.51 -2.96
CA ARG A 64 -17.57 -24.80 -2.33
C ARG A 64 -18.73 -24.69 -1.33
N ASN A 65 -18.90 -23.53 -0.71
CA ASN A 65 -19.88 -23.32 0.35
C ASN A 65 -21.23 -22.80 -0.18
N VAL A 66 -21.29 -22.25 -1.40
CA VAL A 66 -22.56 -21.98 -2.09
C VAL A 66 -23.18 -23.32 -2.51
N LYS A 67 -24.13 -23.81 -1.73
CA LYS A 67 -24.91 -25.04 -2.00
C LYS A 67 -26.25 -24.69 -2.63
N SER A 68 -26.81 -25.64 -3.39
CA SER A 68 -28.18 -25.55 -3.90
C SER A 68 -29.16 -25.31 -2.76
N GLU A 69 -30.13 -24.41 -3.00
CA GLU A 69 -31.24 -24.12 -2.09
C GLU A 69 -30.83 -23.55 -0.72
N GLN A 70 -29.62 -23.01 -0.58
CA GLN A 70 -29.13 -22.39 0.65
C GLN A 70 -28.70 -20.94 0.44
N PHE A 71 -29.09 -20.06 1.37
CA PHE A 71 -28.62 -18.68 1.39
C PHE A 71 -27.17 -18.62 1.89
N TYR A 72 -26.27 -18.11 1.05
CA TYR A 72 -24.88 -17.86 1.39
C TYR A 72 -24.68 -16.39 1.77
N ALA A 73 -24.48 -16.12 3.06
CA ALA A 73 -24.35 -14.77 3.63
C ALA A 73 -22.93 -14.46 4.17
N GLU A 74 -21.92 -15.30 3.87
CA GLU A 74 -20.54 -15.06 4.30
C GLU A 74 -19.84 -13.97 3.45
N ILE A 75 -20.45 -13.52 2.36
CA ILE A 75 -19.94 -12.41 1.55
C ILE A 75 -20.37 -11.10 2.22
N PRO A 76 -19.44 -10.22 2.63
CA PRO A 76 -19.80 -8.95 3.24
C PRO A 76 -20.72 -8.15 2.30
N LYS A 77 -21.85 -7.68 2.83
CA LYS A 77 -22.84 -6.83 2.12
C LYS A 77 -23.62 -7.49 0.99
N ALA A 78 -23.46 -8.80 0.75
CA ALA A 78 -24.19 -9.52 -0.29
C ALA A 78 -24.62 -10.91 0.19
N THR A 79 -25.89 -11.24 0.01
CA THR A 79 -26.42 -12.60 0.20
C THR A 79 -26.69 -13.19 -1.17
N ILE A 80 -26.20 -14.40 -1.42
CA ILE A 80 -26.40 -15.12 -2.68
C ILE A 80 -27.21 -16.39 -2.42
N TYR A 81 -28.16 -16.66 -3.31
CA TYR A 81 -28.95 -17.88 -3.33
C TYR A 81 -29.03 -18.40 -4.78
N ALA A 82 -29.07 -19.72 -4.94
CA ALA A 82 -29.26 -20.36 -6.23
C ALA A 82 -30.02 -21.69 -6.03
N ASP A 83 -30.99 -21.96 -6.92
CA ASP A 83 -31.79 -23.19 -6.86
C ASP A 83 -30.90 -24.41 -7.15
N LYS A 84 -30.09 -24.34 -8.21
CA LYS A 84 -29.17 -25.42 -8.59
C LYS A 84 -27.76 -24.90 -8.80
N VAL A 85 -26.81 -25.59 -8.20
CA VAL A 85 -25.38 -25.31 -8.30
C VAL A 85 -24.69 -26.49 -8.97
N SER A 86 -24.15 -26.28 -10.17
CA SER A 86 -23.47 -27.29 -10.97
C SER A 86 -21.99 -26.95 -11.22
N LYS A 87 -21.19 -27.96 -11.60
CA LYS A 87 -19.75 -27.83 -11.90
C LYS A 87 -18.96 -27.15 -10.77
N ARG A 88 -19.08 -27.66 -9.54
CA ARG A 88 -18.37 -27.18 -8.33
C ARG A 88 -18.54 -25.67 -8.07
N GLY A 89 -19.77 -25.15 -8.17
CA GLY A 89 -20.07 -23.74 -7.88
C GLY A 89 -19.94 -22.78 -9.07
N THR A 90 -19.56 -23.27 -10.26
CA THR A 90 -19.27 -22.39 -11.41
C THR A 90 -20.53 -21.98 -12.17
N LEU A 91 -21.54 -22.86 -12.22
CA LEU A 91 -22.80 -22.63 -12.91
C LEU A 91 -23.94 -22.63 -11.88
N LEU A 92 -24.70 -21.56 -11.86
CA LEU A 92 -25.81 -21.32 -10.95
C LEU A 92 -27.08 -21.14 -11.78
N GLU A 93 -28.17 -21.75 -11.36
CA GLU A 93 -29.51 -21.56 -11.94
C GLU A 93 -30.40 -20.82 -10.95
N ASN A 94 -31.27 -19.94 -11.47
CA ASN A 94 -32.18 -19.11 -10.68
C ASN A 94 -31.47 -18.40 -9.53
N VAL A 95 -30.55 -17.50 -9.89
CA VAL A 95 -29.71 -16.79 -8.94
C VAL A 95 -30.48 -15.62 -8.36
N PHE A 96 -30.49 -15.54 -7.04
CA PHE A 96 -30.95 -14.37 -6.29
C PHE A 96 -29.77 -13.76 -5.53
N ILE A 97 -29.55 -12.46 -5.69
CA ILE A 97 -28.53 -11.70 -4.98
C ILE A 97 -29.18 -10.52 -4.30
N HIS A 98 -29.00 -10.41 -3.00
CA HIS A 98 -29.47 -9.29 -2.20
C HIS A 98 -28.28 -8.49 -1.67
N ILE A 99 -28.24 -7.19 -1.93
CA ILE A 99 -27.14 -6.30 -1.53
C ILE A 99 -27.66 -5.29 -0.51
N ARG A 100 -27.00 -5.23 0.64
CA ARG A 100 -27.28 -4.25 1.70
C ARG A 100 -26.16 -3.22 1.76
N ASN A 101 -26.49 -1.95 1.53
CA ASN A 101 -25.52 -0.86 1.71
C ASN A 101 -25.51 -0.40 3.19
N GLU A 102 -24.34 -0.05 3.73
CA GLU A 102 -24.16 0.35 5.14
C GLU A 102 -24.92 1.63 5.51
N GLU A 103 -25.26 2.47 4.52
CA GLU A 103 -26.04 3.69 4.72
C GLU A 103 -27.57 3.44 4.77
N GLY A 104 -28.05 2.20 4.59
CA GLY A 104 -29.46 1.83 4.86
C GLY A 104 -30.54 2.37 3.90
N PHE A 105 -30.20 3.26 2.96
CA PHE A 105 -31.20 3.92 2.10
C PHE A 105 -31.49 3.23 0.75
N ASP A 106 -30.56 2.40 0.25
CA ASP A 106 -30.66 1.73 -1.04
C ASP A 106 -30.50 0.20 -0.89
N GLU A 107 -31.62 -0.53 -0.99
CA GLU A 107 -31.63 -2.00 -1.11
C GLU A 107 -31.70 -2.38 -2.59
N ARG A 108 -30.88 -3.36 -2.98
CA ARG A 108 -30.85 -3.86 -4.35
C ARG A 108 -30.97 -5.38 -4.36
N SER A 109 -31.92 -5.87 -5.11
CA SER A 109 -32.13 -7.29 -5.37
C SER A 109 -31.91 -7.58 -6.84
N ILE A 110 -31.16 -8.62 -7.14
CA ILE A 110 -30.87 -9.08 -8.49
C ILE A 110 -31.40 -10.50 -8.62
N LEU A 111 -32.24 -10.73 -9.63
CA LEU A 111 -32.76 -12.03 -10.00
C LEU A 111 -32.24 -12.36 -11.40
N ALA A 112 -31.75 -13.57 -11.63
CA ALA A 112 -31.28 -13.99 -12.94
C ALA A 112 -31.55 -15.48 -13.17
N LYS A 113 -31.90 -15.86 -14.41
CA LYS A 113 -32.15 -17.26 -14.75
C LYS A 113 -30.89 -18.13 -14.69
N LYS A 114 -29.74 -17.55 -15.08
CA LYS A 114 -28.47 -18.26 -15.13
C LYS A 114 -27.34 -17.37 -14.63
N GLY A 115 -26.44 -17.93 -13.83
CA GLY A 115 -25.21 -17.30 -13.36
C GLY A 115 -24.00 -18.14 -13.70
N VAL A 116 -22.95 -17.51 -14.25
CA VAL A 116 -21.67 -18.14 -14.56
C VAL A 116 -20.56 -17.37 -13.86
N LEU A 117 -19.82 -18.06 -12.98
CA LEU A 117 -18.71 -17.44 -12.27
C LEU A 117 -17.43 -17.54 -13.11
N ILE A 118 -16.95 -16.39 -13.58
CA ILE A 118 -15.75 -16.30 -14.41
C ILE A 118 -14.59 -15.75 -13.57
N LYS A 119 -13.45 -16.44 -13.66
CA LYS A 119 -12.18 -16.00 -13.10
C LYS A 119 -11.37 -15.38 -14.23
N THR A 120 -11.35 -14.06 -14.31
CA THR A 120 -10.56 -13.36 -15.33
C THR A 120 -9.23 -12.90 -14.73
N ARG A 121 -8.15 -13.18 -15.44
CA ARG A 121 -6.85 -12.52 -15.22
C ARG A 121 -6.74 -11.40 -16.25
N GLU A 122 -7.39 -10.27 -16.00
CA GLU A 122 -7.44 -9.17 -16.97
C GLU A 122 -6.64 -7.94 -16.53
N GLY A 123 -5.77 -7.48 -17.42
CA GLY A 123 -5.05 -6.20 -17.33
C GLY A 123 -3.67 -6.27 -16.67
N LEU A 124 -3.05 -5.10 -16.47
CA LEU A 124 -1.77 -4.95 -15.77
C LEU A 124 -1.80 -5.46 -14.31
N GLU A 125 -2.99 -5.60 -13.72
CA GLU A 125 -3.15 -6.11 -12.35
C GLU A 125 -3.02 -7.64 -12.34
N ARG A 126 -1.96 -8.17 -11.71
CA ARG A 126 -1.73 -9.62 -11.57
C ARG A 126 -2.73 -10.34 -10.63
N SER A 127 -3.73 -9.63 -10.13
CA SER A 127 -4.73 -10.20 -9.21
C SER A 127 -5.92 -10.78 -9.96
N PRO A 128 -6.32 -12.03 -9.70
CA PRO A 128 -7.49 -12.62 -10.33
C PRO A 128 -8.74 -11.84 -9.92
N LYS A 129 -9.49 -11.35 -10.91
CA LYS A 129 -10.80 -10.73 -10.70
C LYS A 129 -11.86 -11.80 -10.86
N ILE A 130 -12.81 -11.80 -9.92
CA ILE A 130 -13.93 -12.74 -9.94
C ILE A 130 -15.19 -11.97 -10.15
N ARG A 131 -15.87 -12.40 -11.21
CA ARG A 131 -17.04 -11.75 -11.75
C ARG A 131 -18.07 -12.84 -11.97
N LEU A 132 -19.30 -12.53 -11.60
CA LEU A 132 -20.44 -13.41 -11.80
C LEU A 132 -21.24 -12.82 -12.95
N LEU A 133 -21.18 -13.47 -14.10
CA LEU A 133 -22.00 -13.11 -15.25
C LEU A 133 -23.40 -13.68 -15.05
N LEU A 134 -24.37 -12.79 -15.00
CA LEU A 134 -25.79 -13.11 -14.85
C LEU A 134 -26.47 -12.93 -16.20
N TYR A 135 -27.30 -13.89 -16.58
CA TYR A 135 -28.05 -13.89 -17.83
C TYR A 135 -29.54 -13.84 -17.58
N ASP A 136 -30.24 -13.08 -18.42
CA ASP A 136 -31.69 -12.93 -18.47
C ASP A 136 -32.31 -12.69 -17.09
N GLY A 137 -32.05 -11.49 -16.57
CA GLY A 137 -32.42 -11.13 -15.21
C GLY A 137 -33.03 -9.76 -15.07
N ASN A 138 -33.34 -9.40 -13.83
CA ASN A 138 -33.77 -8.08 -13.46
C ASN A 138 -33.09 -7.60 -12.18
N ILE A 139 -32.92 -6.29 -12.08
CA ILE A 139 -32.44 -5.59 -10.89
C ILE A 139 -33.61 -4.78 -10.36
N ALA A 140 -34.04 -5.07 -9.14
CA ALA A 140 -34.98 -4.25 -8.40
C ALA A 140 -34.19 -3.37 -7.41
N LYS A 141 -34.28 -2.05 -7.57
CA LYS A 141 -33.73 -1.06 -6.64
C LYS A 141 -34.88 -0.42 -5.89
N ILE A 142 -34.83 -0.49 -4.56
CA ILE A 142 -35.81 0.14 -3.67
C ILE A 142 -35.09 1.28 -2.96
N ASN A 143 -35.52 2.51 -3.22
CA ASN A 143 -35.06 3.68 -2.47
C ASN A 143 -36.07 3.97 -1.36
N ARG A 144 -35.69 3.70 -0.10
CA ARG A 144 -36.58 3.91 1.05
C ARG A 144 -36.92 5.37 1.29
N SER A 145 -36.10 6.31 0.82
CA SER A 145 -36.31 7.75 1.02
C SER A 145 -37.40 8.35 0.13
N ASN A 146 -37.65 7.78 -1.06
CA ASN A 146 -38.61 8.33 -2.02
C ASN A 146 -39.71 7.33 -2.44
N LYS A 147 -39.76 6.15 -1.80
CA LYS A 147 -40.66 5.02 -2.12
C LYS A 147 -40.65 4.59 -3.61
N ASN A 148 -39.67 5.03 -4.38
CA ASN A 148 -39.55 4.68 -5.79
C ASN A 148 -38.89 3.32 -5.94
N VAL A 149 -39.53 2.46 -6.75
CA VAL A 149 -39.02 1.15 -7.15
C VAL A 149 -38.58 1.25 -8.61
N ALA A 150 -37.30 1.06 -8.86
CA ALA A 150 -36.76 0.96 -10.21
C ALA A 150 -36.51 -0.50 -10.55
N LYS A 151 -37.05 -0.98 -11.67
CA LYS A 151 -36.79 -2.32 -12.21
C LYS A 151 -36.03 -2.20 -13.53
N ILE A 152 -34.84 -2.78 -13.58
CA ILE A 152 -33.99 -2.80 -14.77
C ILE A 152 -33.94 -4.24 -15.28
N LEU A 153 -34.34 -4.48 -16.52
CA LEU A 153 -34.21 -5.77 -17.19
C LEU A 153 -32.86 -5.82 -17.91
N PHE A 154 -32.14 -6.93 -17.79
CA PHE A 154 -30.86 -7.12 -18.47
C PHE A 154 -30.78 -8.50 -19.13
N LYS A 155 -30.15 -8.55 -20.30
CA LYS A 155 -29.77 -9.82 -20.94
C LYS A 155 -28.48 -10.38 -20.36
N GLU A 156 -27.52 -9.51 -20.12
CA GLU A 156 -26.24 -9.85 -19.50
C GLU A 156 -25.88 -8.77 -18.48
N TYR A 157 -25.46 -9.19 -17.29
CA TYR A 157 -25.02 -8.30 -16.23
C TYR A 157 -23.82 -8.88 -15.50
N GLU A 158 -22.77 -8.09 -15.40
CA GLU A 158 -21.55 -8.47 -14.70
C GLU A 158 -21.61 -8.03 -13.24
N PHE A 159 -21.81 -8.98 -12.33
CA PHE A 159 -21.78 -8.72 -10.90
C PHE A 159 -20.36 -8.90 -10.31
N PRO A 160 -19.73 -7.85 -9.78
CA PRO A 160 -18.40 -7.94 -9.21
C PRO A 160 -18.45 -8.52 -7.79
N ILE A 161 -18.15 -9.81 -7.62
CA ILE A 161 -18.07 -10.43 -6.29
C ILE A 161 -16.82 -9.93 -5.53
N MET A 162 -15.72 -9.63 -6.25
CA MET A 162 -14.43 -9.27 -5.64
C MET A 162 -13.73 -8.07 -6.30
N SER A 163 -14.44 -7.33 -7.15
CA SER A 163 -13.84 -6.19 -7.87
C SER A 163 -14.35 -4.86 -7.29
N GLY A 164 -13.45 -4.10 -6.68
CA GLY A 164 -13.63 -2.67 -6.37
C GLY A 164 -14.42 -2.34 -5.09
N ASP A 165 -15.61 -2.92 -4.91
CA ASP A 165 -16.57 -2.44 -3.88
C ASP A 165 -16.89 -3.44 -2.76
N ILE A 166 -16.83 -4.75 -3.02
CA ILE A 166 -16.96 -5.78 -1.98
C ILE A 166 -15.57 -6.06 -1.39
N LYS A 167 -15.20 -5.22 -0.41
CA LYS A 167 -13.97 -5.41 0.37
C LYS A 167 -14.17 -6.56 1.35
N ILE A 168 -13.92 -7.79 0.90
CA ILE A 168 -13.59 -8.88 1.84
C ILE A 168 -12.42 -8.36 2.69
N GLY A 169 -12.50 -8.46 4.02
CA GLY A 169 -11.72 -7.71 5.04
C GLY A 169 -10.19 -7.66 4.92
N PHE A 170 -9.60 -8.29 3.90
CA PHE A 170 -8.24 -8.04 3.46
C PHE A 170 -8.20 -6.77 2.62
N VAL A 171 -7.92 -5.64 3.25
CA VAL A 171 -7.68 -4.36 2.56
C VAL A 171 -6.59 -4.57 1.51
N THR A 172 -6.98 -4.64 0.24
CA THR A 172 -6.06 -4.67 -0.90
C THR A 172 -5.46 -3.28 -1.07
N ARG A 173 -4.61 -2.89 -0.11
CA ARG A 173 -3.88 -1.62 -0.14
C ARG A 173 -3.05 -1.59 -1.42
N ASP A 174 -2.92 -0.40 -2.00
CA ASP A 174 -1.97 -0.17 -3.10
C ASP A 174 -0.55 -0.67 -2.72
N GLY A 175 -0.27 -0.69 -1.40
CA GLY A 175 0.79 -1.37 -0.65
C GLY A 175 1.24 -2.75 -1.13
N MET A 176 0.34 -3.49 -1.77
CA MET A 176 0.51 -4.88 -2.17
C MET A 176 0.77 -5.05 -3.68
N ARG A 177 0.75 -3.96 -4.45
CA ARG A 177 0.99 -3.98 -5.91
C ARG A 177 2.47 -4.07 -6.22
N SER A 178 2.81 -4.68 -7.36
CA SER A 178 4.20 -4.70 -7.83
C SER A 178 4.69 -3.29 -8.22
N THR A 179 6.00 -3.06 -8.19
CA THR A 179 6.56 -1.73 -8.52
C THR A 179 6.25 -1.32 -9.97
N SER A 180 6.31 -2.26 -10.91
CA SER A 180 5.95 -2.00 -12.31
C SER A 180 4.47 -1.67 -12.48
N GLU A 181 3.58 -2.34 -11.72
CA GLU A 181 2.15 -2.01 -11.69
C GLU A 181 1.92 -0.58 -11.19
N ILE A 182 2.59 -0.17 -10.11
CA ILE A 182 2.47 1.19 -9.58
C ILE A 182 2.89 2.22 -10.64
N ILE A 183 4.04 2.03 -11.29
CA ILE A 183 4.55 2.96 -12.31
C ILE A 183 3.57 3.06 -13.49
N GLY A 184 3.07 1.92 -13.99
CA GLY A 184 2.10 1.89 -15.09
C GLY A 184 0.78 2.58 -14.73
N LEU A 185 0.28 2.34 -13.51
CA LEU A 185 -0.95 2.96 -13.02
C LEU A 185 -0.80 4.46 -12.81
N THR A 186 0.32 4.90 -12.26
CA THR A 186 0.61 6.33 -12.08
C THR A 186 0.60 7.04 -13.43
N LYS A 187 1.23 6.44 -14.47
CA LYS A 187 1.20 7.00 -15.84
C LYS A 187 -0.22 7.05 -16.41
N ASN A 188 -0.99 5.98 -16.28
CA ASN A 188 -2.36 5.91 -16.78
C ASN A 188 -3.29 6.92 -16.08
N ILE A 189 -3.24 6.99 -14.74
CA ILE A 189 -4.06 7.91 -13.95
C ILE A 189 -3.65 9.36 -14.22
N LYS A 190 -2.35 9.64 -14.41
CA LYS A 190 -1.89 10.99 -14.78
C LYS A 190 -2.47 11.41 -16.14
N ASN A 191 -2.39 10.53 -17.14
CA ASN A 191 -2.99 10.77 -18.46
C ASN A 191 -4.51 10.97 -18.38
N GLU A 192 -5.20 10.19 -17.54
CA GLU A 192 -6.65 10.31 -17.32
C GLU A 192 -7.01 11.64 -16.64
N ILE A 193 -6.24 12.06 -15.63
CA ILE A 193 -6.39 13.37 -14.98
C ILE A 193 -6.16 14.49 -16.00
N ASP A 194 -5.15 14.38 -16.87
CA ASP A 194 -4.85 15.43 -17.85
C ASP A 194 -5.95 15.53 -18.92
N LYS A 195 -6.53 14.41 -19.38
CA LYS A 195 -7.73 14.40 -20.23
C LYS A 195 -8.94 15.06 -19.56
N LEU A 196 -9.15 14.79 -18.26
CA LEU A 196 -10.26 15.35 -17.49
C LEU A 196 -10.07 16.83 -17.10
N LYS A 197 -8.84 17.35 -17.09
CA LYS A 197 -8.57 18.79 -16.92
C LYS A 197 -8.99 19.60 -18.14
N VAL A 198 -8.87 19.01 -19.34
CA VAL A 198 -9.22 19.66 -20.62
C VAL A 198 -10.74 19.71 -20.79
N GLY A 199 -11.46 18.68 -20.37
CA GLY A 199 -12.92 18.65 -20.37
C GLY A 199 -13.51 19.09 -19.03
N GLU A 200 -13.50 20.39 -18.75
CA GLU A 200 -14.13 21.22 -17.70
C GLU A 200 -15.11 20.62 -16.63
N LYS A 201 -14.95 19.38 -16.18
CA LYS A 201 -15.80 18.72 -15.19
C LYS A 201 -15.01 18.50 -13.90
N ARG A 202 -15.00 19.52 -13.03
CA ARG A 202 -14.53 19.42 -11.63
C ARG A 202 -15.52 18.63 -10.76
N GLY A 203 -15.72 17.35 -11.09
CA GLY A 203 -16.59 16.45 -10.32
C GLY A 203 -15.89 15.77 -9.13
N PRO A 204 -16.64 15.16 -8.20
CA PRO A 204 -16.11 14.38 -7.07
C PRO A 204 -15.21 13.19 -7.50
N GLY A 205 -15.38 12.69 -8.74
CA GLY A 205 -14.52 11.65 -9.32
C GLY A 205 -13.06 12.09 -9.51
N LEU A 206 -12.81 13.36 -9.88
CA LEU A 206 -11.45 13.88 -10.08
C LEU A 206 -10.67 13.93 -8.75
N LYS A 207 -11.35 14.27 -7.65
CA LYS A 207 -10.76 14.27 -6.30
C LYS A 207 -10.37 12.85 -5.86
N LYS A 208 -11.18 11.84 -6.21
CA LYS A 208 -10.87 10.43 -5.95
C LYS A 208 -9.66 9.96 -6.76
N LEU A 209 -9.57 10.32 -8.04
CA LEU A 209 -8.41 10.01 -8.88
C LEU A 209 -7.12 10.65 -8.34
N ARG A 210 -7.16 11.94 -7.99
CA ARG A 210 -6.02 12.65 -7.40
C ARG A 210 -5.54 12.00 -6.11
N ARG A 211 -6.45 11.62 -5.20
CA ARG A 211 -6.10 10.89 -3.97
C ARG A 211 -5.43 9.55 -4.27
N ARG A 212 -5.92 8.83 -5.29
CA ARG A 212 -5.32 7.55 -5.70
C ARG A 212 -3.92 7.75 -6.28
N LEU A 213 -3.72 8.76 -7.13
CA LEU A 213 -2.40 9.13 -7.66
C LEU A 213 -1.43 9.46 -6.52
N LEU A 214 -1.85 10.29 -5.56
CA LEU A 214 -1.03 10.65 -4.40
C LEU A 214 -0.60 9.41 -3.59
N ASN A 215 -1.52 8.48 -3.32
CA ASN A 215 -1.18 7.25 -2.59
C ASN A 215 -0.14 6.40 -3.34
N LEU A 216 -0.26 6.28 -4.66
CA LEU A 216 0.70 5.54 -5.51
C LEU A 216 2.08 6.20 -5.53
N GLU A 217 2.12 7.52 -5.66
CA GLU A 217 3.37 8.28 -5.63
C GLU A 217 4.05 8.21 -4.26
N ILE A 218 3.29 8.33 -3.17
CA ILE A 218 3.79 8.16 -1.80
C ILE A 218 4.45 6.80 -1.66
N GLU A 219 3.78 5.75 -2.09
CA GLU A 219 4.29 4.40 -1.95
C GLU A 219 5.57 4.16 -2.76
N TYR A 220 5.62 4.68 -3.98
CA TYR A 220 6.82 4.59 -4.82
C TYR A 220 8.03 5.26 -4.16
N TRP A 221 7.88 6.52 -3.74
CA TRP A 221 8.96 7.27 -3.10
C TRP A 221 9.35 6.69 -1.75
N GLN A 222 8.40 6.13 -1.00
CA GLN A 222 8.69 5.47 0.27
C GLN A 222 9.53 4.21 0.08
N ARG A 223 9.27 3.41 -0.97
CA ARG A 223 10.10 2.23 -1.29
C ARG A 223 11.57 2.60 -1.56
N ILE A 224 11.79 3.72 -2.25
CA ILE A 224 13.15 4.25 -2.51
C ILE A 224 13.77 4.78 -1.21
N ASN A 225 13.01 5.58 -0.47
CA ASN A 225 13.49 6.22 0.75
C ASN A 225 13.87 5.20 1.84
N ASN A 226 13.18 4.07 1.93
CA ASN A 226 13.53 3.01 2.90
C ASN A 226 14.98 2.51 2.76
N SER A 227 15.51 2.46 1.53
CA SER A 227 16.91 2.05 1.30
C SER A 227 17.89 3.16 1.64
N ILE A 228 17.54 4.41 1.32
CA ILE A 228 18.33 5.60 1.67
C ILE A 228 18.39 5.74 3.19
N GLN A 229 17.27 5.58 3.89
CA GLN A 229 17.15 5.64 5.34
C GLN A 229 18.18 4.75 6.05
N CYS A 230 18.41 3.54 5.57
CA CYS A 230 19.39 2.64 6.17
C CYS A 230 20.80 3.21 6.11
N VAL A 231 21.22 3.75 4.96
CA VAL A 231 22.53 4.40 4.82
C VAL A 231 22.61 5.62 5.73
N VAL A 232 21.57 6.45 5.73
CA VAL A 232 21.50 7.66 6.57
C VAL A 232 21.63 7.32 8.06
N PHE A 233 20.94 6.28 8.54
CA PHE A 233 21.00 5.88 9.94
C PHE A 233 22.33 5.23 10.34
N VAL A 234 23.01 4.53 9.43
CA VAL A 234 24.38 4.07 9.68
C VAL A 234 25.32 5.26 9.89
N ILE A 235 25.22 6.28 9.02
CA ILE A 235 26.02 7.51 9.16
C ILE A 235 25.66 8.24 10.45
N LEU A 236 24.37 8.37 10.77
CA LEU A 236 23.89 9.06 11.96
C LEU A 236 24.34 8.35 13.25
N GLY A 237 24.25 7.01 13.26
CA GLY A 237 24.75 6.19 14.37
C GLY A 237 26.24 6.37 14.59
N PHE A 238 27.02 6.38 13.52
CA PHE A 238 28.45 6.70 13.59
C PHE A 238 28.68 8.10 14.17
N CYS A 239 28.03 9.14 13.64
CA CYS A 239 28.22 10.53 14.07
C CYS A 239 27.93 10.74 15.57
N LEU A 240 26.85 10.13 16.08
CA LEU A 240 26.48 10.27 17.48
C LEU A 240 27.41 9.52 18.43
N SER A 241 28.09 8.47 17.94
CA SER A 241 28.95 7.59 18.75
C SER A 241 30.17 8.31 19.29
N PHE A 242 30.80 9.17 18.49
CA PHE A 242 32.02 9.88 18.89
C PHE A 242 31.75 11.18 19.68
N GLY A 243 30.55 11.75 19.58
CA GLY A 243 30.23 13.06 20.16
C GLY A 243 30.04 13.08 21.67
N HIS A 244 29.75 11.93 22.30
CA HIS A 244 29.17 11.90 23.67
C HIS A 244 30.06 11.35 24.78
N ASN A 245 31.35 11.10 24.54
CA ASN A 245 32.31 10.62 25.55
C ASN A 245 32.54 11.58 26.75
N ARG A 246 31.87 12.73 26.82
CA ARG A 246 31.97 13.67 27.96
C ARG A 246 30.86 13.51 29.02
N PHE A 247 29.79 12.77 28.75
CA PHE A 247 28.73 12.56 29.75
C PHE A 247 28.90 11.21 30.43
N LYS A 248 29.53 11.24 31.60
CA LYS A 248 29.66 10.10 32.52
C LYS A 248 28.30 9.38 32.70
N LYS A 249 28.31 8.05 32.60
CA LYS A 249 27.25 7.09 32.99
C LYS A 249 25.91 7.06 32.24
N LYS A 250 25.59 7.94 31.27
CA LYS A 250 24.35 7.81 30.47
C LYS A 250 24.67 7.34 29.06
N GLY A 251 24.22 6.13 28.72
CA GLY A 251 24.58 5.42 27.51
C GLY A 251 24.27 6.15 26.20
N PHE A 252 25.08 5.85 25.18
CA PHE A 252 24.98 6.26 23.78
C PHE A 252 23.58 6.06 23.15
N SER A 253 22.74 5.19 23.73
CA SER A 253 21.40 4.86 23.24
C SER A 253 20.40 6.02 23.26
N GLY A 254 20.51 6.96 24.22
CA GLY A 254 19.54 8.04 24.39
C GLY A 254 19.45 9.00 23.19
N PRO A 255 20.56 9.65 22.77
CA PRO A 255 20.58 10.55 21.62
C PRO A 255 20.18 9.86 20.30
N LEU A 256 20.55 8.60 20.12
CA LEU A 256 20.16 7.80 18.95
C LEU A 256 18.64 7.60 18.91
N PHE A 257 18.05 7.18 20.04
CA PHE A 257 16.62 6.97 20.17
C PHE A 257 15.82 8.26 19.93
N LEU A 258 16.27 9.38 20.50
CA LEU A 258 15.64 10.68 20.28
C LEU A 258 15.72 11.12 18.81
N SER A 259 16.85 10.85 18.13
CA SER A 259 17.02 11.16 16.71
C SER A 259 16.06 10.34 15.83
N ILE A 260 15.83 9.07 16.18
CA ILE A 260 14.86 8.20 15.49
C ILE A 260 13.44 8.74 15.69
N ILE A 261 13.06 9.12 16.93
CA ILE A 261 11.75 9.71 17.21
C ILE A 261 11.57 11.00 16.42
N GLY A 262 12.56 11.90 16.45
CA GLY A 262 12.53 13.16 15.70
C GLY A 262 12.37 12.93 14.20
N TYR A 263 13.10 11.95 13.63
CA TYR A 263 12.97 11.56 12.23
C TYR A 263 11.53 11.17 11.88
N TYR A 264 10.95 10.24 12.63
CA TYR A 264 9.59 9.77 12.35
C TYR A 264 8.53 10.83 12.64
N GLY A 265 8.74 11.70 13.64
CA GLY A 265 7.88 12.85 13.90
C GLY A 265 7.78 13.78 12.69
N VAL A 266 8.92 14.17 12.11
CA VAL A 266 8.98 15.00 10.89
C VAL A 266 8.38 14.24 9.69
N PHE A 267 8.69 12.96 9.53
CA PHE A 267 8.14 12.14 8.45
C PHE A 267 6.60 12.07 8.47
N PHE A 268 6.00 11.77 9.64
CA PHE A 268 4.54 11.69 9.75
C PHE A 268 3.86 13.06 9.62
N PHE A 269 4.50 14.13 10.10
CA PHE A 269 4.03 15.49 9.92
C PHE A 269 3.95 15.87 8.44
N LEU A 270 5.03 15.65 7.67
CA LEU A 270 5.06 15.92 6.23
C LEU A 270 4.06 15.02 5.47
N LEU A 271 3.93 13.75 5.86
CA LEU A 271 2.96 12.84 5.27
C LEU A 271 1.50 13.32 5.48
N SER A 272 1.21 13.95 6.61
CA SER A 272 -0.08 14.57 6.89
C SER A 272 -0.38 15.73 5.93
N ILE A 273 0.62 16.57 5.65
CA ILE A 273 0.51 17.71 4.72
C ILE A 273 0.28 17.21 3.28
N VAL A 274 0.98 16.15 2.85
CA VAL A 274 0.77 15.54 1.52
C VAL A 274 -0.67 15.05 1.37
N LYS A 275 -1.22 14.38 2.39
CA LYS A 275 -2.61 13.87 2.34
C LYS A 275 -3.65 15.00 2.24
N LYS A 276 -3.32 16.19 2.74
CA LYS A 276 -4.12 17.41 2.58
C LYS A 276 -3.92 18.10 1.22
N GLY A 277 -2.93 17.67 0.43
CA GLY A 277 -2.62 18.20 -0.90
C GLY A 277 -1.69 19.41 -0.90
N GLY A 278 -0.94 19.65 0.19
CA GLY A 278 -0.11 20.86 0.33
C GLY A 278 1.24 20.79 -0.39
N ILE A 279 1.89 19.62 -0.40
CA ILE A 279 3.25 19.45 -0.96
C ILE A 279 3.36 18.18 -1.83
N PRO A 280 4.27 18.17 -2.83
CA PRO A 280 4.53 16.98 -3.64
C PRO A 280 5.02 15.79 -2.79
N PRO A 281 4.58 14.55 -3.08
CA PRO A 281 5.00 13.36 -2.33
C PRO A 281 6.52 13.12 -2.30
N SER A 282 7.22 13.42 -3.40
CA SER A 282 8.68 13.25 -3.51
C SER A 282 9.43 14.07 -2.46
N VAL A 283 9.06 15.34 -2.33
CA VAL A 283 9.66 16.28 -1.37
C VAL A 283 9.38 15.83 0.05
N ALA A 284 8.12 15.54 0.36
CA ALA A 284 7.72 15.15 1.72
C ALA A 284 8.44 13.92 2.25
N ILE A 285 8.68 12.93 1.39
CA ILE A 285 9.27 11.65 1.79
C ILE A 285 10.79 11.72 1.90
N LEU A 286 11.45 12.47 1.01
CA LEU A 286 12.92 12.59 1.00
C LEU A 286 13.44 13.62 2.00
N THR A 287 12.64 14.63 2.35
CA THR A 287 13.06 15.72 3.25
C THR A 287 13.56 15.24 4.62
N PRO A 288 12.89 14.31 5.34
CA PRO A 288 13.41 13.80 6.61
C PRO A 288 14.80 13.16 6.49
N SER A 289 15.03 12.40 5.42
CA SER A 289 16.33 11.75 5.15
C SER A 289 17.40 12.79 4.78
N GLY A 290 17.03 13.82 4.01
CA GLY A 290 17.90 14.94 3.71
C GLY A 290 18.29 15.75 4.97
N LEU A 291 17.32 16.06 5.83
CA LEU A 291 17.57 16.74 7.10
C LEU A 291 18.48 15.93 8.03
N ALA A 292 18.26 14.61 8.10
CA ALA A 292 19.14 13.72 8.86
C ALA A 292 20.57 13.70 8.30
N LEU A 293 20.75 13.70 6.97
CA LEU A 293 22.08 13.82 6.35
C LEU A 293 22.75 15.17 6.64
N VAL A 294 22.02 16.28 6.58
CA VAL A 294 22.53 17.61 6.94
C VAL A 294 22.97 17.64 8.40
N LEU A 295 22.17 17.06 9.30
CA LEU A 295 22.52 16.90 10.71
C LEU A 295 23.81 16.07 10.88
N CYS A 296 23.92 14.94 10.17
CA CYS A 296 25.14 14.12 10.17
C CYS A 296 26.36 14.91 9.74
N PHE A 297 26.25 15.64 8.62
CA PHE A 297 27.34 16.46 8.10
C PHE A 297 27.79 17.54 9.10
N PHE A 298 26.83 18.18 9.75
CA PHE A 298 27.11 19.18 10.80
C PHE A 298 27.80 18.55 12.01
N LEU A 299 27.34 17.39 12.48
CA LEU A 299 27.97 16.65 13.58
C LEU A 299 29.39 16.21 13.23
N MET A 300 29.65 15.72 12.00
CA MET A 300 31.00 15.36 11.54
C MET A 300 31.96 16.54 11.45
N ARG A 301 31.46 17.75 11.14
CA ARG A 301 32.27 18.97 11.14
C ARG A 301 32.59 19.45 12.56
N ARG A 302 31.63 19.36 13.48
CA ARG A 302 31.85 19.68 14.90
C ARG A 302 32.64 18.63 15.67
N LEU A 303 32.84 17.45 15.08
CA LEU A 303 33.69 16.42 15.65
C LEU A 303 35.15 16.90 15.63
N ASN A 304 35.59 17.47 16.76
CA ASN A 304 36.98 17.90 16.99
C ASN A 304 37.89 16.68 17.10
N TRP A 305 38.18 16.07 15.96
CA TRP A 305 39.26 15.12 15.80
C TRP A 305 40.55 15.94 15.72
N VAL A 306 41.13 16.25 16.87
CA VAL A 306 42.50 16.79 16.92
C VAL A 306 43.38 15.68 16.38
N SER A 307 43.95 15.93 15.19
CA SER A 307 45.05 15.17 14.62
C SER A 307 46.34 15.48 15.35
#